data_AF-A0A7K0P0K4-F1
#
_entry.id   AF-A0A7K0P0K4-F1
#
_cell.length_a   1.000
_cell.length_b   1.000
_cell.length_c   1.000
_cell.angle_alpha   90.00
_cell.angle_beta   90.00
_cell.angle_gamma   90.00
#
_symmetry.space_group_name_H-M   'P 1'
#
loop_
_entity.id
_entity.type
_entity.pdbx_description
1 polymer ?
#
loop_
_entity_poly.entity_id
_entity_poly.type
_entity_poly.pdbx_seq_one_letter_code
_entity_poly.pdbx_strand_id
1 'polypeptide(L)'
;MGSTCECGRRHRGLGRGALGVSVVALVVAMSGSAIAATGGTFILGRSNTATATTILSNTAGTPLSLKAKSGRAPLAVNSSVLVPKLNADLLDGLHSGAFLRSKATAANASKLGGQTLGQVKSGLKITPQQLATLRWDKDPTKPGTFATGAGTGPAGIGFDGAHMWVTNYSTGTVSVFNLNGT
;
A
#
# COMPACT_ATOMS: atom_id res chain seq x y z
N MET A 1 112.80 56.43 18.82
CA MET A 1 112.13 57.57 18.16
C MET A 1 110.77 57.14 17.66
N GLY A 2 109.71 57.90 17.98
CA GLY A 2 108.46 57.88 17.20
C GLY A 2 107.21 57.29 17.86
N SER A 3 106.65 58.01 18.84
CA SER A 3 105.19 58.07 19.12
C SER A 3 104.41 58.37 17.81
N THR A 4 103.18 57.92 17.58
CA THR A 4 101.94 58.54 18.13
C THR A 4 100.69 57.65 18.01
N CYS A 5 99.77 57.86 18.95
CA CYS A 5 98.39 57.41 19.03
C CYS A 5 97.46 57.98 17.93
N GLU A 6 96.39 57.25 17.58
CA GLU A 6 95.00 57.74 17.35
C GLU A 6 94.10 56.52 17.03
N CYS A 7 93.20 56.09 17.91
CA CYS A 7 91.85 56.59 18.24
C CYS A 7 90.79 56.35 17.12
N GLY A 8 89.95 55.33 17.31
CA GLY A 8 88.85 55.02 16.40
C GLY A 8 87.94 53.88 16.86
N ARG A 9 87.41 53.95 18.09
CA ARG A 9 86.36 53.05 18.59
C ARG A 9 85.02 53.38 17.91
N ARG A 10 84.46 52.47 17.10
CA ARG A 10 83.01 52.46 16.81
C ARG A 10 82.41 51.09 17.12
N HIS A 11 81.91 50.98 18.35
CA HIS A 11 80.80 50.10 18.67
C HIS A 11 79.48 50.82 18.37
N ARG A 12 78.45 50.00 18.05
CA ARG A 12 77.01 50.27 17.88
C ARG A 12 76.59 50.46 16.40
N GLY A 13 75.57 49.79 15.87
CA GLY A 13 74.45 49.13 16.55
C GLY A 13 73.86 47.96 15.75
N LEU A 14 73.49 46.92 16.51
CA LEU A 14 72.58 45.86 16.14
C LEU A 14 71.19 46.51 15.92
N GLY A 15 70.67 46.46 14.69
CA GLY A 15 69.46 47.19 14.35
C GLY A 15 68.59 46.47 13.32
N ARG A 16 67.40 46.04 13.80
CA ARG A 16 66.17 45.81 13.02
C ARG A 16 66.01 44.45 12.32
N GLY A 17 66.19 43.36 13.04
CA GLY A 17 65.33 42.18 12.84
C GLY A 17 64.23 42.20 13.90
N ALA A 18 62.97 42.53 13.54
CA ALA A 18 61.75 42.24 14.32
C ALA A 18 60.48 43.02 13.87
N LEU A 19 60.24 43.27 12.56
CA LEU A 19 58.96 43.88 12.13
C LEU A 19 58.30 43.19 10.91
N GLY A 20 58.80 42.04 10.47
CA GLY A 20 58.29 41.34 9.27
C GLY A 20 57.48 40.07 9.49
N VAL A 21 57.25 39.65 10.75
CA VAL A 21 56.69 38.31 11.04
C VAL A 21 55.25 38.36 11.61
N SER A 22 54.75 39.52 12.03
CA SER A 22 53.49 39.56 12.80
C SER A 22 52.19 39.65 11.97
N VAL A 23 52.23 40.04 10.69
CA VAL A 23 50.99 40.09 9.86
C VAL A 23 50.74 38.76 9.13
N VAL A 24 51.79 37.96 8.88
CA VAL A 24 51.63 36.60 8.32
C VAL A 24 51.15 35.60 9.38
N ALA A 25 51.45 35.85 10.67
CA ALA A 25 50.97 34.99 11.76
C ALA A 25 49.45 35.08 11.99
N LEU A 26 48.79 36.19 11.65
CA LEU A 26 47.35 36.36 11.91
C LEU A 26 46.46 35.79 10.78
N VAL A 27 46.96 35.74 9.53
CA VAL A 27 46.23 35.15 8.40
C VAL A 27 46.25 33.61 8.44
N VAL A 28 47.22 33.02 9.14
CA VAL A 28 47.29 31.56 9.38
C VAL A 28 46.39 31.13 10.55
N ALA A 29 45.94 32.06 11.41
CA ALA A 29 45.05 31.75 12.52
C ALA A 29 43.54 31.80 12.16
N MET A 30 43.18 32.31 10.97
CA MET A 30 41.78 32.42 10.52
C MET A 30 41.44 31.60 9.27
N SER A 31 42.36 30.77 8.78
CA SER A 31 42.04 29.70 7.82
C SER A 31 41.44 28.50 8.56
N GLY A 32 40.46 28.78 9.42
CA GLY A 32 39.57 27.77 10.00
C GLY A 32 38.70 27.23 8.88
N SER A 33 39.24 26.31 8.09
CA SER A 33 38.41 25.39 7.34
C SER A 33 37.56 24.67 8.38
N ALA A 34 36.30 25.07 8.52
CA ALA A 34 35.31 24.22 9.15
C ALA A 34 35.17 23.00 8.24
N ILE A 35 36.04 22.02 8.42
CA ILE A 35 35.91 20.73 7.75
C ILE A 35 34.69 20.10 8.40
N ALA A 36 33.54 20.19 7.72
CA ALA A 36 32.39 19.40 8.08
C ALA A 36 32.82 17.93 8.03
N ALA A 37 32.79 17.24 9.17
CA ALA A 37 33.05 15.81 9.24
C ALA A 37 31.86 15.06 8.59
N THR A 38 31.78 15.08 7.27
CA THR A 38 30.78 14.36 6.49
C THR A 38 31.16 12.89 6.45
N GLY A 39 30.93 12.20 7.55
CA GLY A 39 31.26 10.78 7.74
C GLY A 39 31.33 10.33 9.21
N GLY A 40 30.85 11.16 10.15
CA GLY A 40 30.90 10.85 11.58
C GLY A 40 29.86 9.82 12.06
N THR A 41 30.06 9.31 13.27
CA THR A 41 29.20 8.34 13.97
C THR A 41 27.83 8.93 14.31
N PHE A 42 26.78 8.11 14.30
CA PHE A 42 25.47 8.51 14.84
C PHE A 42 25.55 8.72 16.35
N ILE A 43 25.28 9.95 16.82
CA ILE A 43 25.33 10.28 18.25
C ILE A 43 23.92 10.23 18.82
N LEU A 44 23.71 9.37 19.82
CA LEU A 44 22.43 9.28 20.53
C LEU A 44 22.15 10.58 21.30
N GLY A 45 20.89 11.02 21.28
CA GLY A 45 20.42 12.21 22.00
C GLY A 45 20.84 13.55 21.39
N ARG A 46 21.46 13.56 20.20
CA ARG A 46 21.80 14.78 19.45
C ARG A 46 21.21 14.73 18.03
N SER A 47 21.01 15.90 17.43
CA SER A 47 20.69 16.01 16.00
C SER A 47 21.90 15.59 15.18
N ASN A 48 21.69 14.69 14.22
CA ASN A 48 22.74 14.26 13.29
C ASN A 48 22.42 14.88 11.93
N THR A 49 23.26 15.82 11.48
CA THR A 49 23.12 16.51 10.19
C THR A 49 24.30 16.16 9.31
N ALA A 50 24.06 15.48 8.20
CA ALA A 50 25.07 15.11 7.22
C ALA A 50 24.62 15.53 5.82
N THR A 51 25.55 16.00 4.99
CA THR A 51 25.32 16.33 3.57
C THR A 51 25.53 15.12 2.66
N ALA A 52 25.94 13.98 3.22
CA ALA A 52 26.10 12.69 2.57
C ALA A 52 25.40 11.59 3.38
N THR A 53 25.16 10.44 2.74
CA THR A 53 24.50 9.30 3.40
C THR A 53 25.35 8.78 4.56
N THR A 54 24.77 8.71 5.76
CA THR A 54 25.41 8.05 6.92
C THR A 54 25.15 6.55 6.85
N ILE A 55 26.20 5.73 6.88
CA ILE A 55 26.10 4.26 6.77
C ILE A 55 26.16 3.64 8.16
N LEU A 56 25.13 2.90 8.55
CA LEU A 56 25.18 1.96 9.68
C LEU A 56 25.56 0.58 9.11
N SER A 57 26.79 0.15 9.36
CA SER A 57 27.27 -1.18 8.93
C SER A 57 27.67 -2.01 10.13
N ASN A 58 27.22 -3.26 10.16
CA ASN A 58 27.66 -4.27 11.10
C ASN A 58 27.69 -5.60 10.35
N THR A 59 28.87 -6.15 10.12
CA THR A 59 29.05 -7.41 9.39
C THR A 59 28.82 -8.64 10.27
N ALA A 60 28.79 -8.47 11.59
CA ALA A 60 28.61 -9.54 12.57
C ALA A 60 27.19 -9.63 13.14
N GLY A 61 26.26 -8.75 12.75
CA GLY A 61 24.91 -8.71 13.34
C GLY A 61 23.98 -7.66 12.71
N THR A 62 22.84 -7.40 13.36
CA THR A 62 21.84 -6.44 12.87
C THR A 62 22.35 -5.00 12.98
N PRO A 63 22.49 -4.24 11.86
CA PRO A 63 23.00 -2.87 11.91
C PRO A 63 22.05 -1.87 12.58
N LEU A 64 20.73 -2.10 12.51
CA LEU A 64 19.71 -1.27 13.16
C LEU A 64 18.55 -2.13 13.67
N SER A 65 18.32 -2.13 14.99
CA SER A 65 17.15 -2.76 15.61
C SER A 65 16.41 -1.70 16.42
N LEU A 66 15.11 -1.54 16.14
CA LEU A 66 14.25 -0.54 16.78
C LEU A 66 13.17 -1.26 17.55
N LYS A 67 13.18 -1.12 18.87
CA LYS A 67 12.21 -1.74 19.77
C LYS A 67 11.37 -0.66 20.42
N ALA A 68 10.06 -0.71 20.20
CA ALA A 68 9.09 0.14 20.85
C ALA A 68 8.20 -0.67 21.80
N LYS A 69 7.57 0.00 22.75
CA LYS A 69 6.50 -0.61 23.56
C LYS A 69 5.37 -1.07 22.62
N SER A 70 4.70 -2.17 22.96
CA SER A 70 3.55 -2.65 22.20
C SER A 70 2.53 -1.52 21.95
N GLY A 71 2.00 -1.46 20.72
CA GLY A 71 1.10 -0.39 20.28
C GLY A 71 1.77 0.93 19.90
N ARG A 72 3.11 1.01 19.88
CA ARG A 72 3.85 2.20 19.42
C ARG A 72 4.69 1.86 18.19
N ALA A 73 4.69 2.77 17.21
CA ALA A 73 5.50 2.62 16.02
C ALA A 73 7.01 2.71 16.37
N PRO A 74 7.85 1.76 15.93
CA PRO A 74 9.29 1.81 16.14
C PRO A 74 10.01 2.86 15.27
N LEU A 75 9.32 3.41 14.27
CA LEU A 75 9.77 4.47 13.37
C LEU A 75 8.64 5.48 13.15
N ALA A 76 8.95 6.77 13.19
CA ALA A 76 8.01 7.85 12.84
C ALA A 76 8.58 8.64 11.65
N VAL A 77 7.73 8.93 10.67
CA VAL A 77 8.05 9.75 9.49
C VAL A 77 7.17 10.99 9.47
N ASN A 78 7.68 12.11 8.95
CA ASN A 78 6.97 13.40 8.91
C ASN A 78 6.46 13.79 7.52
N SER A 79 6.61 12.92 6.52
CA SER A 79 6.23 13.17 5.12
C SER A 79 5.28 12.08 4.63
N SER A 80 4.26 12.51 3.88
CA SER A 80 3.33 11.62 3.17
C SER A 80 3.78 11.30 1.74
N VAL A 81 4.92 11.85 1.29
CA VAL A 81 5.48 11.57 -0.02
C VAL A 81 5.96 10.12 -0.08
N LEU A 82 5.64 9.43 -1.18
CA LEU A 82 6.11 8.06 -1.45
C LEU A 82 7.64 8.01 -1.29
N VAL A 83 8.13 7.06 -0.50
CA VAL A 83 9.56 6.73 -0.40
C VAL A 83 9.84 5.57 -1.36
N PRO A 84 10.40 5.80 -2.56
CA PRO A 84 10.70 4.72 -3.48
C PRO A 84 11.75 3.80 -2.85
N LYS A 85 11.62 2.48 -3.05
CA LYS A 85 12.52 1.46 -2.49
C LYS A 85 12.45 1.29 -0.97
N LEU A 86 11.46 1.88 -0.29
CA LEU A 86 11.06 1.39 1.02
C LEU A 86 10.36 0.05 0.81
N ASN A 87 11.03 -1.04 1.18
CA ASN A 87 10.41 -2.36 1.21
C ASN A 87 9.40 -2.38 2.35
N ALA A 88 8.18 -1.88 2.10
CA ALA A 88 7.05 -2.13 2.97
C ALA A 88 6.69 -3.61 2.82
N ASP A 89 7.27 -4.44 3.67
CA ASP A 89 6.84 -5.81 3.79
C ASP A 89 5.41 -5.84 4.33
N LEU A 90 4.58 -6.63 3.65
CA LEU A 90 3.35 -7.20 4.17
C LEU A 90 2.37 -6.22 4.86
N LEU A 91 1.47 -5.62 4.08
CA LEU A 91 0.24 -5.05 4.65
C LEU A 91 -0.66 -6.24 5.04
N ASP A 92 -0.80 -6.52 6.34
CA ASP A 92 -1.65 -7.59 6.90
C ASP A 92 -1.41 -9.01 6.36
N GLY A 93 -0.16 -9.36 6.03
CA GLY A 93 0.11 -10.68 5.43
C GLY A 93 0.21 -10.68 3.90
N LEU A 94 -0.03 -9.53 3.24
CA LEU A 94 -0.07 -9.41 1.78
C LEU A 94 0.88 -8.36 1.21
N HIS A 95 1.58 -8.70 0.12
CA HIS A 95 2.37 -7.75 -0.66
C HIS A 95 1.45 -6.73 -1.35
N SER A 96 1.92 -5.51 -1.62
CA SER A 96 1.15 -4.43 -2.28
C SER A 96 0.49 -4.85 -3.60
N GLY A 97 1.12 -5.78 -4.33
CA GLY A 97 0.60 -6.36 -5.57
C GLY A 97 -0.62 -7.28 -5.41
N ALA A 98 -0.92 -7.74 -4.20
CA ALA A 98 -2.09 -8.57 -3.90
C ALA A 98 -3.39 -7.74 -3.76
N PHE A 99 -3.27 -6.42 -3.58
CA PHE A 99 -4.43 -5.54 -3.47
C PHE A 99 -4.96 -5.13 -4.85
N LEU A 100 -6.28 -5.14 -4.99
CA LEU A 100 -6.95 -4.63 -6.20
C LEU A 100 -6.74 -3.12 -6.30
N ARG A 101 -6.10 -2.67 -7.38
CA ARG A 101 -5.95 -1.24 -7.68
C ARG A 101 -7.30 -0.63 -8.06
N SER A 102 -7.47 0.69 -7.85
CA SER A 102 -8.74 1.41 -8.10
C SER A 102 -9.38 1.17 -9.48
N LYS A 103 -8.58 0.89 -10.52
CA LYS A 103 -9.06 0.58 -11.89
C LYS A 103 -8.88 -0.88 -12.30
N ALA A 104 -8.50 -1.76 -11.37
CA ALA A 104 -8.32 -3.18 -11.63
C ALA A 104 -9.65 -3.92 -11.45
N THR A 105 -9.87 -4.92 -12.29
CA THR A 105 -10.99 -5.84 -12.18
C THR A 105 -10.59 -7.00 -11.27
N ALA A 106 -11.42 -7.34 -10.29
CA ALA A 106 -11.20 -8.51 -9.44
C ALA A 106 -11.21 -9.80 -10.26
N ALA A 107 -10.42 -10.81 -9.87
CA ALA A 107 -10.34 -12.09 -10.56
C ALA A 107 -11.71 -12.80 -10.71
N ASN A 108 -12.65 -12.51 -9.81
CA ASN A 108 -14.01 -13.04 -9.81
C ASN A 108 -15.07 -12.00 -10.19
N ALA A 109 -14.71 -10.83 -10.72
CA ALA A 109 -15.68 -9.77 -11.05
C ALA A 109 -16.71 -10.19 -12.11
N SER A 110 -16.41 -11.22 -12.91
CA SER A 110 -17.32 -11.80 -13.90
C SER A 110 -18.22 -12.91 -13.34
N LYS A 111 -18.13 -13.20 -12.03
CA LYS A 111 -18.85 -14.29 -11.37
C LYS A 111 -19.88 -13.76 -10.36
N LEU A 112 -21.07 -14.36 -10.36
CA LEU A 112 -22.08 -14.20 -9.31
C LEU A 112 -22.27 -15.56 -8.62
N GLY A 113 -22.06 -15.64 -7.31
CA GLY A 113 -22.15 -16.91 -6.57
C GLY A 113 -21.18 -18.00 -7.08
N GLY A 114 -20.06 -17.61 -7.69
CA GLY A 114 -19.10 -18.54 -8.31
C GLY A 114 -19.40 -18.93 -9.76
N GLN A 115 -20.55 -18.54 -10.32
CA GLN A 115 -20.94 -18.83 -11.70
C GLN A 115 -20.66 -17.65 -12.63
N THR A 116 -20.07 -17.89 -13.79
CA THR A 116 -19.92 -16.88 -14.84
C THR A 116 -21.27 -16.55 -15.48
N LEU A 117 -21.39 -15.36 -16.08
CA LEU A 117 -22.61 -14.95 -16.80
C LEU A 117 -23.02 -15.96 -17.88
N GLY A 118 -22.04 -16.62 -18.53
CA GLY A 118 -22.30 -17.69 -19.51
C GLY A 118 -22.90 -18.94 -18.88
N GLN A 119 -22.46 -19.32 -17.68
CA GLN A 119 -23.03 -20.46 -16.93
C GLN A 119 -24.45 -20.14 -16.47
N VAL A 120 -24.69 -18.95 -15.92
CA VAL A 120 -26.04 -18.49 -15.53
C VAL A 120 -26.97 -18.43 -16.75
N LYS A 121 -26.46 -17.96 -17.90
CA LYS A 121 -27.22 -17.85 -19.16
C LYS A 121 -27.49 -19.20 -19.81
N SER A 122 -26.59 -20.18 -19.69
CA SER A 122 -26.79 -21.51 -20.28
C SER A 122 -28.00 -22.26 -19.71
N GLY A 123 -28.38 -21.96 -18.46
CA GLY A 123 -29.62 -22.45 -17.85
C GLY A 123 -30.86 -21.60 -18.16
N LEU A 124 -30.69 -20.35 -18.61
CA LEU A 124 -31.77 -19.42 -18.92
C LEU A 124 -32.01 -19.40 -20.44
N LYS A 125 -33.06 -20.08 -20.90
CA LYS A 125 -33.43 -20.05 -22.33
C LYS A 125 -34.17 -18.76 -22.74
N ILE A 126 -34.26 -17.80 -21.84
CA ILE A 126 -34.78 -16.44 -22.03
C ILE A 126 -33.68 -15.51 -22.56
N THR A 127 -34.02 -14.61 -23.50
CA THR A 127 -33.04 -13.69 -24.09
C THR A 127 -32.63 -12.58 -23.11
N PRO A 128 -31.43 -11.98 -23.26
CA PRO A 128 -31.03 -10.83 -22.44
C PRO A 128 -32.01 -9.65 -22.51
N GLN A 129 -32.65 -9.43 -23.67
CA GLN A 129 -33.68 -8.40 -23.83
C GLN A 129 -34.95 -8.72 -23.02
N GLN A 130 -35.36 -10.00 -23.00
CA GLN A 130 -36.48 -10.46 -22.19
C GLN A 130 -36.15 -10.37 -20.69
N LEU A 131 -34.92 -10.67 -20.26
CA LEU A 131 -34.47 -10.47 -18.87
C LEU A 131 -34.48 -9.00 -18.46
N ALA A 132 -33.93 -8.12 -19.31
CA ALA A 132 -33.87 -6.69 -19.06
C ALA A 132 -35.27 -6.05 -18.98
N THR A 133 -36.27 -6.67 -19.59
CA THR A 133 -37.67 -6.22 -19.57
C THR A 133 -38.55 -7.05 -18.62
N LEU A 134 -37.94 -7.86 -17.74
CA LEU A 134 -38.64 -8.71 -16.75
C LEU A 134 -39.70 -9.65 -17.38
N ARG A 135 -39.46 -10.13 -18.61
CA ARG A 135 -40.35 -11.02 -19.39
C ARG A 135 -40.10 -12.49 -19.10
N TRP A 136 -40.07 -12.87 -17.82
CA TRP A 136 -39.91 -14.26 -17.37
C TRP A 136 -41.02 -15.20 -17.91
N ASP A 137 -42.18 -14.66 -18.30
CA ASP A 137 -43.28 -15.36 -18.97
C ASP A 137 -42.92 -15.97 -20.34
N LYS A 138 -41.84 -15.47 -20.97
CA LYS A 138 -41.37 -15.89 -22.29
C LYS A 138 -40.29 -16.95 -22.24
N ASP A 139 -39.94 -17.44 -21.06
CA ASP A 139 -39.02 -18.57 -20.96
C ASP A 139 -39.59 -19.80 -21.69
N PRO A 140 -38.93 -20.34 -22.72
CA PRO A 140 -39.38 -21.56 -23.37
C PRO A 140 -39.23 -22.80 -22.47
N THR A 141 -38.54 -22.69 -21.32
CA THR A 141 -38.54 -23.70 -20.26
C THR A 141 -39.56 -23.44 -19.15
N LYS A 142 -40.47 -22.47 -19.32
CA LYS A 142 -41.55 -22.26 -18.36
C LYS A 142 -42.29 -23.58 -18.11
N PRO A 143 -42.64 -23.91 -16.85
CA PRO A 143 -43.45 -25.07 -16.55
C PRO A 143 -44.72 -25.06 -17.41
N GLY A 144 -45.09 -26.22 -17.95
CA GLY A 144 -46.29 -26.36 -18.77
C GLY A 144 -47.55 -25.92 -18.02
N THR A 145 -48.63 -25.64 -18.76
CA THR A 145 -49.95 -25.46 -18.14
C THR A 145 -50.45 -26.81 -17.65
N PHE A 146 -50.70 -26.93 -16.34
CA PHE A 146 -51.27 -28.14 -15.75
C PHE A 146 -52.80 -28.00 -15.65
N ALA A 147 -53.53 -28.84 -16.38
CA ALA A 147 -54.98 -28.86 -16.33
C ALA A 147 -55.45 -29.68 -15.11
N THR A 148 -56.39 -29.15 -14.34
CA THR A 148 -57.05 -29.91 -13.26
C THR A 148 -58.15 -30.85 -13.78
N GLY A 149 -58.50 -30.75 -15.07
CA GLY A 149 -59.61 -31.48 -15.71
C GLY A 149 -60.67 -30.53 -16.27
N ALA A 150 -61.54 -31.01 -17.17
CA ALA A 150 -62.62 -30.20 -17.73
C ALA A 150 -63.72 -29.95 -16.68
N GLY A 151 -64.23 -28.72 -16.61
CA GLY A 151 -65.37 -28.37 -15.76
C GLY A 151 -65.09 -28.30 -14.25
N THR A 152 -63.83 -28.33 -13.82
CA THR A 152 -63.43 -28.43 -12.40
C THR A 152 -63.61 -27.16 -11.58
N GLY A 153 -63.49 -25.98 -12.20
CA GLY A 153 -63.59 -24.69 -11.51
C GLY A 153 -62.58 -24.55 -10.35
N PRO A 154 -61.27 -24.44 -10.64
CA PRO A 154 -60.25 -24.30 -9.60
C PRO A 154 -60.44 -22.98 -8.83
N ALA A 155 -60.47 -23.05 -7.50
CA ALA A 155 -60.79 -21.92 -6.62
C ALA A 155 -59.63 -21.50 -5.69
N GLY A 156 -58.65 -22.38 -5.50
CA GLY A 156 -57.56 -22.18 -4.55
C GLY A 156 -56.37 -23.09 -4.85
N ILE A 157 -55.19 -22.66 -4.41
CA ILE A 157 -53.94 -23.38 -4.59
C ILE A 157 -53.08 -23.32 -3.32
N GLY A 158 -52.39 -24.42 -3.00
CA GLY A 158 -51.44 -24.52 -1.90
C GLY A 158 -50.17 -25.29 -2.29
N PHE A 159 -49.09 -25.07 -1.56
CA PHE A 159 -47.80 -25.75 -1.75
C PHE A 159 -47.20 -26.15 -0.40
N ASP A 160 -46.72 -27.38 -0.29
CA ASP A 160 -46.18 -27.95 0.95
C ASP A 160 -44.66 -28.22 0.90
N GLY A 161 -43.99 -27.90 -0.22
CA GLY A 161 -42.59 -28.21 -0.45
C GLY A 161 -42.36 -29.38 -1.41
N ALA A 162 -43.35 -30.25 -1.62
CA ALA A 162 -43.26 -31.43 -2.48
C ALA A 162 -44.37 -31.48 -3.55
N HIS A 163 -45.58 -31.02 -3.22
CA HIS A 163 -46.76 -31.07 -4.08
C HIS A 163 -47.48 -29.74 -4.16
N MET A 164 -48.08 -29.49 -5.31
CA MET A 164 -49.05 -28.43 -5.50
C MET A 164 -50.46 -29.02 -5.42
N TRP A 165 -51.28 -28.41 -4.58
CA TRP A 165 -52.65 -28.84 -4.31
C TRP A 165 -53.61 -27.80 -4.88
N VAL A 166 -54.53 -28.21 -5.75
CA VAL A 166 -55.53 -27.32 -6.36
C VAL A 166 -56.93 -27.80 -6.01
N THR A 167 -57.73 -26.95 -5.35
CA THR A 167 -59.11 -27.26 -4.98
C THR A 167 -60.06 -26.97 -6.14
N ASN A 168 -60.82 -27.97 -6.58
CA ASN A 168 -61.77 -27.89 -7.70
C ASN A 168 -63.19 -27.76 -7.16
N TYR A 169 -63.71 -26.53 -7.11
CA TYR A 169 -64.99 -26.23 -6.46
C TYR A 169 -66.17 -26.91 -7.16
N SER A 170 -66.20 -26.87 -8.50
CA SER A 170 -67.35 -27.37 -9.27
C SER A 170 -67.49 -28.90 -9.22
N THR A 171 -66.38 -29.62 -9.02
CA THR A 171 -66.38 -31.09 -8.96
C THR A 171 -66.20 -31.65 -7.56
N GLY A 172 -65.92 -30.81 -6.54
CA GLY A 172 -65.68 -31.26 -5.17
C GLY A 172 -64.43 -32.13 -5.01
N THR A 173 -63.42 -31.94 -5.86
CA THR A 173 -62.17 -32.74 -5.86
C THR A 173 -60.94 -31.87 -5.59
N VAL A 174 -59.80 -32.51 -5.35
CA VAL A 174 -58.49 -31.84 -5.25
C VAL A 174 -57.54 -32.49 -6.25
N SER A 175 -56.94 -31.67 -7.13
CA SER A 175 -55.86 -32.11 -8.01
C SER A 175 -54.52 -31.94 -7.30
N VAL A 176 -53.65 -32.93 -7.44
CA VAL A 176 -52.30 -32.94 -6.86
C VAL A 176 -51.30 -33.01 -8.00
N PHE A 177 -50.34 -32.09 -8.01
CA PHE A 177 -49.26 -32.06 -9.00
C PHE A 177 -47.90 -32.19 -8.31
N ASN A 178 -47.04 -33.02 -8.87
CA ASN A 178 -45.65 -33.12 -8.46
C ASN A 178 -44.83 -31.97 -9.08
N LEU A 179 -43.70 -31.63 -8.45
CA LEU A 179 -42.78 -30.59 -8.93
C LEU A 179 -42.17 -30.86 -10.32
N ASN A 180 -42.22 -32.11 -10.81
CA ASN A 180 -41.78 -32.49 -12.15
C ASN A 180 -42.88 -32.36 -13.23
N GLY A 181 -44.10 -31.97 -12.85
CA GLY A 181 -45.22 -31.77 -13.76
C GLY A 181 -45.88 -33.04 -14.29
N THR A 182 -45.70 -34.19 -13.61
CA THR A 182 -46.44 -35.45 -13.88
C THR A 182 -47.42 -35.78 -12.77
#